data_AF-A0A950RSQ3-F1
#
_entry.id   AF-A0A950RSQ3-F1
#
_cell.length_a   1.000
_cell.length_b   1.000
_cell.length_c   1.000
_cell.angle_alpha   90.00
_cell.angle_beta   90.00
_cell.angle_gamma   90.00
#
_symmetry.space_group_name_H-M   'P 1'
#
loop_
_entity.id
_entity.type
_entity.pdbx_description
1 polymer ?
#
loop_
_entity_poly.entity_id
_entity_poly.type
_entity_poly.pdbx_seq_one_letter_code
_entity_poly.pdbx_strand_id
1 'polypeptide(L)'
;MTITTQLTPLSEVRADWLIVGLWEDAAPSPALLALDAKLGNKLIRLRERGDITGEANELVHLLEPTGAAAERLLVVGLGEQKTADRARLVDAAAAAARSVTGKKTKRLAFALPEGYPGLSWQEMALLAGVGLLQGCQGPGLHQSEPKRFAPQELCLAAPPSAPEEDLRQGVRAADVEGRAVWLARELVNSPPSDLYPESFAERARKAAAAVGVACDILDEKQLATERMGALLGVAQGSDRPPRLVVLRYQK
;
A
#
# COMPACT_ATOMS: atom_id res chain seq x y z
N MET A 1 -5.64 10.13 -3.71
CA MET A 1 -4.34 9.51 -4.06
C MET A 1 -4.56 8.67 -5.29
N THR A 2 -3.78 8.93 -6.34
CA THR A 2 -3.80 8.15 -7.58
C THR A 2 -2.54 7.28 -7.61
N ILE A 3 -2.65 6.04 -8.04
CA ILE A 3 -1.50 5.17 -8.28
C ILE A 3 -1.27 5.03 -9.78
N THR A 4 -0.03 5.27 -10.23
CA THR A 4 0.38 5.29 -11.63
C THR A 4 1.62 4.41 -11.82
N THR A 5 1.97 4.16 -13.08
CA THR A 5 3.25 3.55 -13.46
C THR A 5 4.07 4.51 -14.32
N GLN A 6 5.40 4.39 -14.24
CA GLN A 6 6.32 5.11 -15.10
C GLN A 6 7.44 4.18 -15.57
N LEU A 7 7.58 4.02 -16.89
CA LEU A 7 8.58 3.18 -17.53
C LEU A 7 9.72 4.06 -18.07
N THR A 8 10.66 4.43 -17.21
CA THR A 8 11.81 5.29 -17.55
C THR A 8 13.03 4.86 -16.73
N PRO A 9 14.25 5.24 -17.13
CA PRO A 9 15.41 5.11 -16.24
C PRO A 9 15.12 5.73 -14.86
N LEU A 10 15.55 5.07 -13.78
CA LEU A 10 15.26 5.53 -12.42
C LEU A 10 15.81 6.94 -12.14
N SER A 11 16.90 7.33 -12.81
CA SER A 11 17.47 8.68 -12.72
C SER A 11 16.56 9.78 -13.28
N GLU A 12 15.57 9.44 -14.12
CA GLU A 12 14.64 10.38 -14.75
C GLU A 12 13.29 10.46 -14.03
N VAL A 13 13.06 9.64 -13.01
CA VAL A 13 11.83 9.65 -12.23
C VAL A 13 11.76 10.91 -11.37
N ARG A 14 10.87 11.83 -11.74
CA ARG A 14 10.61 13.07 -11.00
C ARG A 14 9.66 12.80 -9.85
N ALA A 15 10.13 12.87 -8.61
CA ALA A 15 9.29 12.72 -7.43
C ALA A 15 9.90 13.46 -6.24
N ASP A 16 9.09 13.81 -5.25
CA ASP A 16 9.58 14.37 -3.98
C ASP A 16 10.45 13.34 -3.23
N TRP A 17 10.09 12.06 -3.40
CA TRP A 17 10.82 10.89 -2.90
C TRP A 17 10.81 9.78 -3.96
N LEU A 18 12.00 9.26 -4.29
CA LEU A 18 12.18 8.00 -5.00
C LEU A 18 12.66 6.93 -4.02
N ILE A 19 11.87 5.87 -3.82
CA ILE A 19 12.23 4.73 -3.00
C ILE A 19 12.88 3.67 -3.89
N VAL A 20 14.02 3.12 -3.47
CA VAL A 20 14.72 2.02 -4.14
C VAL A 20 15.01 0.89 -3.16
N GLY A 21 14.81 -0.35 -3.60
CA GLY A 21 15.10 -1.55 -2.80
C GLY A 21 16.55 -1.99 -2.90
N LEU A 22 17.14 -2.44 -1.78
CA LEU A 22 18.48 -3.04 -1.73
C LEU A 22 18.44 -4.39 -1.02
N TRP A 23 19.00 -5.42 -1.64
CA TRP A 23 19.16 -6.75 -1.04
C TRP A 23 20.43 -6.83 -0.18
N GLU A 24 20.36 -7.58 0.91
CA GLU A 24 21.48 -7.83 1.83
C GLU A 24 22.54 -8.75 1.21
N ASP A 25 22.11 -9.85 0.59
CA ASP A 25 22.96 -10.93 0.07
C ASP A 25 23.04 -10.97 -1.47
N ALA A 26 22.43 -9.99 -2.16
CA ALA A 26 22.44 -9.91 -3.62
C ALA A 26 22.97 -8.57 -4.14
N ALA A 27 23.50 -8.60 -5.37
CA ALA A 27 23.96 -7.42 -6.07
C ALA A 27 22.77 -6.49 -6.40
N PRO A 28 22.99 -5.16 -6.46
CA PRO A 28 21.97 -4.22 -6.94
C PRO A 28 21.51 -4.55 -8.36
N SER A 29 20.25 -4.25 -8.68
CA SER A 29 19.72 -4.49 -10.02
C SER A 29 20.37 -3.60 -11.08
N PRO A 30 20.30 -3.96 -12.38
CA PRO A 30 20.82 -3.12 -13.45
C PRO A 30 20.28 -1.68 -13.42
N ALA A 31 18.98 -1.46 -13.18
CA ALA A 31 18.43 -0.11 -13.09
C ALA A 31 18.96 0.66 -11.86
N LEU A 32 19.18 -0.03 -10.73
CA LEU A 32 19.74 0.59 -9.53
C LEU A 32 21.23 0.94 -9.72
N LEU A 33 22.01 0.09 -10.38
CA LEU A 33 23.40 0.40 -10.76
C LEU A 33 23.48 1.57 -11.73
N ALA A 34 22.58 1.64 -12.71
CA ALA A 34 22.51 2.76 -13.66
C ALA A 34 22.16 4.08 -12.96
N LEU A 35 21.23 4.04 -12.00
CA LEU A 35 20.96 5.19 -11.12
C LEU A 35 22.19 5.57 -10.30
N ASP A 36 22.84 4.61 -9.65
CA ASP A 36 23.97 4.89 -8.78
C ASP A 36 25.17 5.48 -9.54
N ALA A 37 25.39 5.05 -10.79
CA ALA A 37 26.39 5.65 -11.66
C ALA A 37 26.13 7.16 -11.88
N LYS A 38 24.86 7.58 -12.01
CA LYS A 38 24.49 9.00 -12.10
C LYS A 38 24.66 9.73 -10.76
N LEU A 39 24.56 9.02 -9.64
CA LEU A 39 24.81 9.53 -8.29
C LEU A 39 26.31 9.55 -7.93
N GLY A 40 27.21 9.18 -8.86
CA GLY A 40 28.64 9.07 -8.59
C GLY A 40 28.99 7.90 -7.68
N ASN A 41 28.36 6.74 -7.90
CA ASN A 41 28.54 5.49 -7.15
C ASN A 41 28.39 5.69 -5.63
N LYS A 42 27.38 6.47 -5.23
CA LYS A 42 27.15 6.84 -3.83
C LYS A 42 26.59 5.66 -3.04
N LEU A 43 25.64 4.91 -3.59
CA LEU A 43 25.03 3.75 -2.96
C LEU A 43 26.07 2.64 -2.76
N ILE A 44 26.88 2.35 -3.77
CA ILE A 44 27.98 1.38 -3.63
C ILE A 44 28.95 1.80 -2.52
N ARG A 45 29.40 3.06 -2.50
CA ARG A 45 30.31 3.55 -1.45
C ARG A 45 29.71 3.49 -0.05
N LEU A 46 28.41 3.78 0.09
CA LEU A 46 27.69 3.63 1.36
C LEU A 46 27.63 2.16 1.78
N ARG A 47 27.41 1.24 0.83
CA ARG A 47 27.39 -0.20 1.10
C ARG A 47 28.75 -0.72 1.54
N GLU A 48 29.82 -0.32 0.86
CA GLU A 48 31.21 -0.68 1.21
C GLU A 48 31.63 -0.16 2.59
N ARG A 49 31.06 0.96 3.03
CA ARG A 49 31.30 1.54 4.36
C ARG A 49 30.44 0.92 5.46
N GLY A 50 29.43 0.13 5.10
CA GLY A 50 28.44 -0.42 6.02
C GLY A 50 27.36 0.58 6.46
N ASP A 51 27.22 1.72 5.78
CA ASP A 51 26.16 2.72 6.05
C ASP A 51 24.79 2.27 5.49
N ILE A 52 24.80 1.37 4.51
CA ILE A 52 23.62 0.64 4.03
C ILE A 52 23.98 -0.84 3.95
N THR A 53 23.20 -1.71 4.57
CA THR A 53 23.46 -3.16 4.58
C THR A 53 22.50 -3.91 3.68
N GLY A 54 21.28 -3.39 3.49
CA GLY A 54 20.18 -4.08 2.85
C GLY A 54 19.34 -4.93 3.81
N GLU A 55 19.58 -4.83 5.12
CA GLU A 55 18.80 -5.53 6.16
C GLU A 55 17.29 -5.25 6.00
N ALA A 56 16.46 -6.23 6.32
CA ALA A 56 15.01 -6.14 6.23
C ALA A 56 14.45 -4.84 6.86
N ASN A 57 13.78 -4.01 6.06
CA ASN A 57 13.21 -2.73 6.48
C ASN A 57 14.22 -1.70 7.01
N GLU A 58 15.52 -1.83 6.71
CA GLU A 58 16.49 -0.75 6.88
C GLU A 58 16.06 0.45 6.03
N LEU A 59 16.13 1.67 6.57
CA LEU A 59 15.68 2.89 5.90
C LEU A 59 16.75 3.96 5.91
N VAL A 60 17.35 4.25 4.75
CA VAL A 60 18.42 5.25 4.63
C VAL A 60 18.03 6.37 3.68
N HIS A 61 17.97 7.58 4.23
CA HIS A 61 17.48 8.78 3.54
C HIS A 61 18.65 9.55 2.92
N LEU A 62 18.58 9.80 1.61
CA LEU A 62 19.49 10.67 0.88
C LEU A 62 18.72 11.91 0.43
N LEU A 63 18.92 13.02 1.14
CA LEU A 63 18.14 14.25 0.96
C LEU A 63 18.53 15.06 -0.30
N GLU A 64 19.66 14.74 -0.92
CA GLU A 64 20.18 15.43 -2.11
C GLU A 64 20.87 14.43 -3.05
N PRO A 65 20.11 13.61 -3.80
CA PRO A 65 20.66 12.65 -4.74
C PRO A 65 21.04 13.33 -6.06
N THR A 66 22.10 14.15 -6.04
CA THR A 66 22.60 14.85 -7.24
C THR A 66 22.84 13.86 -8.38
N GLY A 67 22.15 14.07 -9.51
CA GLY A 67 22.16 13.17 -10.66
C GLY A 67 20.86 12.38 -10.86
N ALA A 68 19.97 12.34 -9.86
CA ALA A 68 18.59 11.90 -10.01
C ALA A 68 17.65 13.10 -10.21
N ALA A 69 16.56 12.88 -10.94
CA ALA A 69 15.48 13.86 -11.11
C ALA A 69 14.54 13.95 -9.90
N ALA A 70 14.62 12.99 -8.97
CA ALA A 70 13.90 13.03 -7.70
C ALA A 70 14.57 14.00 -6.72
N GLU A 71 13.77 14.70 -5.90
CA GLU A 71 14.29 15.64 -4.91
C GLU A 71 15.06 14.91 -3.79
N ARG A 72 14.58 13.72 -3.40
CA ARG A 72 15.14 12.90 -2.32
C ARG A 72 15.06 11.42 -2.71
N LEU A 73 15.98 10.63 -2.20
CA LEU A 73 16.00 9.18 -2.37
C LEU A 73 15.92 8.49 -1.02
N LEU A 74 15.14 7.42 -0.94
CA LEU A 74 15.09 6.52 0.21
C LEU A 74 15.53 5.13 -0.24
N VAL A 75 16.58 4.60 0.39
CA VAL A 75 16.91 3.18 0.27
C VAL A 75 16.08 2.42 1.30
N VAL A 76 15.38 1.38 0.85
CA VAL A 76 14.74 0.40 1.73
C VAL A 76 15.43 -0.95 1.59
N GLY A 77 15.86 -1.52 2.70
CA GLY A 77 16.45 -2.85 2.72
C GLY A 77 15.39 -3.95 2.58
N LEU A 78 15.65 -4.88 1.69
CA LEU A 78 14.76 -6.01 1.37
C LEU A 78 15.14 -7.28 2.16
N GLY A 79 16.27 -7.28 2.86
CA GLY A 79 16.87 -8.43 3.54
C GLY A 79 17.52 -9.41 2.58
N GLU A 80 17.58 -10.69 2.96
CA GLU A 80 18.13 -11.76 2.13
C GLU A 80 17.18 -12.14 0.99
N GLN A 81 17.66 -12.12 -0.25
CA GLN A 81 16.91 -12.49 -1.46
C GLN A 81 16.49 -13.96 -1.43
N LYS A 82 17.33 -14.84 -0.88
CA LYS A 82 17.05 -16.29 -0.81
C LYS A 82 15.84 -16.64 0.07
N THR A 83 15.47 -15.78 1.02
CA THR A 83 14.31 -15.96 1.91
C THR A 83 13.16 -15.00 1.60
N ALA A 84 13.27 -14.24 0.49
CA ALA A 84 12.27 -13.27 0.10
C ALA A 84 10.92 -13.94 -0.17
N ASP A 85 9.88 -13.45 0.49
CA ASP A 85 8.50 -13.87 0.28
C ASP A 85 7.65 -12.70 -0.24
N ARG A 86 6.36 -12.93 -0.44
CA ARG A 86 5.42 -11.90 -0.93
C ARG A 86 5.24 -10.76 0.08
N ALA A 87 5.22 -11.10 1.38
CA ALA A 87 4.97 -10.15 2.46
C ALA A 87 6.10 -9.12 2.57
N ARG A 88 7.34 -9.55 2.34
CA ARG A 88 8.52 -8.68 2.39
C ARG A 88 8.42 -7.46 1.48
N LEU A 89 7.88 -7.61 0.26
CA LEU A 89 7.71 -6.46 -0.64
C LEU A 89 6.62 -5.50 -0.15
N VAL A 90 5.52 -6.02 0.39
CA VAL A 90 4.44 -5.21 0.99
C VAL A 90 4.98 -4.43 2.19
N ASP A 91 5.71 -5.10 3.08
CA ASP A 91 6.27 -4.53 4.29
C ASP A 91 7.31 -3.45 4.00
N ALA A 92 8.23 -3.71 3.06
CA ALA A 92 9.24 -2.74 2.63
C ALA A 92 8.60 -1.48 2.04
N ALA A 93 7.64 -1.65 1.11
CA ALA A 93 6.91 -0.53 0.53
C ALA A 93 6.13 0.26 1.59
N ALA A 94 5.48 -0.43 2.53
CA ALA A 94 4.74 0.22 3.61
C ALA A 94 5.66 0.94 4.60
N ALA A 95 6.80 0.35 4.97
CA ALA A 95 7.79 0.95 5.85
C ALA A 95 8.40 2.21 5.22
N ALA A 96 8.78 2.12 3.95
CA ALA A 96 9.32 3.25 3.21
C ALA A 96 8.31 4.40 3.09
N ALA A 97 7.06 4.10 2.70
CA ALA A 97 5.99 5.08 2.65
C ALA A 97 5.73 5.75 4.01
N ARG A 98 5.72 4.99 5.11
CA ARG A 98 5.54 5.53 6.46
C ARG A 98 6.64 6.53 6.83
N SER A 99 7.88 6.23 6.44
CA SER A 99 9.05 7.04 6.77
C SER A 99 9.01 8.43 6.14
N VAL A 100 8.48 8.52 4.92
CA VAL A 100 8.55 9.75 4.10
C VAL A 100 7.25 10.56 4.06
N THR A 101 6.17 10.06 4.68
CA THR A 101 4.85 10.72 4.71
C THR A 101 4.57 11.47 6.01
N GLY A 102 5.57 11.66 6.87
CA GLY A 102 5.48 12.53 8.05
C GLY A 102 5.39 14.03 7.71
N LYS A 103 5.72 14.40 6.47
CA LYS A 103 5.57 15.76 5.92
C LYS A 103 4.76 15.70 4.63
N LYS A 104 4.25 16.86 4.19
CA LYS A 104 3.53 16.97 2.92
C LYS A 104 4.44 16.58 1.75
N THR A 105 4.03 15.54 1.06
CA THR A 105 4.69 14.98 -0.13
C THR A 105 3.64 14.95 -1.24
N LYS A 106 3.95 15.43 -2.44
CA LYS A 106 3.04 15.43 -3.60
C LYS A 106 3.14 14.11 -4.36
N ARG A 107 4.35 13.72 -4.76
CA ARG A 107 4.60 12.52 -5.57
C ARG A 107 5.62 11.61 -4.88
N LEU A 108 5.21 10.38 -4.61
CA LEU A 108 6.07 9.33 -4.05
C LEU A 108 6.25 8.24 -5.09
N ALA A 109 7.49 8.00 -5.51
CA ALA A 109 7.82 6.93 -6.44
C ALA A 109 8.47 5.75 -5.70
N PHE A 110 8.15 4.53 -6.13
CA PHE A 110 8.79 3.30 -5.68
C PHE A 110 9.30 2.53 -6.89
N ALA A 111 10.62 2.33 -6.95
CA ALA A 111 11.26 1.51 -7.97
C ALA A 111 10.97 0.04 -7.68
N LEU A 112 10.28 -0.63 -8.60
CA LEU A 112 10.02 -2.06 -8.47
C LEU A 112 11.34 -2.84 -8.55
N PRO A 113 11.62 -3.73 -7.59
CA PRO A 113 12.89 -4.45 -7.53
C PRO A 113 12.98 -5.50 -8.65
N GLU A 114 13.77 -5.22 -9.68
CA GLU A 114 14.00 -6.17 -10.78
C GLU A 114 14.49 -7.52 -10.26
N GLY A 115 13.93 -8.61 -10.80
CA GLY A 115 14.36 -9.96 -10.45
C GLY A 115 13.96 -10.39 -9.04
N TYR A 116 12.90 -9.82 -8.47
CA TYR A 116 12.35 -10.31 -7.19
C TYR A 116 11.97 -11.80 -7.32
N PRO A 117 12.47 -12.68 -6.43
CA PRO A 117 12.27 -14.12 -6.56
C PRO A 117 10.79 -14.52 -6.57
N GLY A 118 10.39 -15.28 -7.58
CA GLY A 118 9.05 -15.86 -7.66
C GLY A 118 7.91 -14.88 -7.92
N LEU A 119 8.19 -13.61 -8.25
CA LEU A 119 7.18 -12.61 -8.58
C LEU A 119 7.28 -12.14 -10.03
N SER A 120 6.12 -12.10 -10.70
CA SER A 120 5.96 -11.38 -11.96
C SER A 120 5.94 -9.85 -11.75
N TRP A 121 6.09 -9.08 -12.84
CA TRP A 121 5.93 -7.62 -12.81
C TRP A 121 4.56 -7.18 -12.31
N GLN A 122 3.50 -7.91 -12.70
CA GLN A 122 2.14 -7.68 -12.24
C GLN A 122 2.04 -7.86 -10.71
N GLU A 123 2.60 -8.95 -10.17
CA GLU A 123 2.57 -9.21 -8.74
C GLU A 123 3.42 -8.23 -7.94
N MET A 124 4.60 -7.84 -8.45
CA MET A 124 5.42 -6.80 -7.82
C MET A 124 4.68 -5.46 -7.76
N ALA A 125 4.02 -5.06 -8.86
CA ALA A 125 3.23 -3.85 -8.89
C ALA A 125 2.05 -3.89 -7.92
N LEU A 126 1.35 -5.03 -7.85
CA LEU A 126 0.29 -5.27 -6.88
C LEU A 126 0.79 -5.10 -5.43
N LEU A 127 1.80 -5.88 -5.04
CA LEU A 127 2.27 -5.96 -3.67
C LEU A 127 2.90 -4.64 -3.20
N ALA A 128 3.76 -4.03 -4.02
CA ALA A 128 4.35 -2.73 -3.70
C ALA A 128 3.28 -1.63 -3.64
N GLY A 129 2.32 -1.63 -4.57
CA GLY A 129 1.21 -0.68 -4.57
C GLY A 129 0.36 -0.79 -3.30
N VAL A 130 -0.03 -2.01 -2.90
CA VAL A 130 -0.75 -2.26 -1.64
C VAL A 130 0.05 -1.76 -0.44
N GLY A 131 1.35 -2.07 -0.37
CA GLY A 131 2.23 -1.62 0.71
C GLY A 131 2.29 -0.09 0.80
N LEU A 132 2.50 0.61 -0.32
CA LEU A 132 2.50 2.07 -0.37
C LEU A 132 1.17 2.67 0.09
N LEU A 133 0.04 2.15 -0.43
CA LEU A 133 -1.31 2.59 -0.07
C LEU A 133 -1.53 2.48 1.44
N GLN A 134 -1.12 1.35 2.05
CA GLN A 134 -1.20 1.13 3.49
C GLN A 134 -0.24 2.02 4.30
N GLY A 135 0.99 2.22 3.82
CA GLY A 135 2.01 2.98 4.53
C GLY A 135 1.71 4.48 4.56
N CYS A 136 1.16 5.02 3.47
CA CYS A 136 0.85 6.45 3.32
C CYS A 136 -0.33 6.92 4.19
N GLN A 137 -1.16 6.00 4.65
CA GLN A 137 -2.33 6.34 5.48
C GLN A 137 -2.13 5.88 6.92
N GLY A 138 -2.38 6.79 7.86
CA GLY A 138 -2.29 6.50 9.30
C GLY A 138 -3.67 6.27 9.89
N PRO A 139 -3.79 5.65 11.08
CA PRO A 139 -5.08 5.38 11.74
C PRO A 139 -5.75 6.66 12.28
N GLY A 140 -5.39 7.86 11.81
CA GLY A 140 -5.76 9.17 12.35
C GLY A 140 -7.25 9.52 12.28
N LEU A 141 -8.12 8.52 12.19
CA LEU A 141 -9.54 8.61 12.50
C LEU A 141 -9.66 9.31 13.86
N HIS A 142 -10.29 10.48 13.86
CA HIS A 142 -10.53 11.31 15.05
C HIS A 142 -9.31 12.04 15.65
N GLN A 143 -8.16 12.11 14.96
CA GLN A 143 -7.08 13.04 15.36
C GLN A 143 -7.34 14.43 14.76
N SER A 144 -7.28 15.48 15.59
CA SER A 144 -7.43 16.87 15.14
C SER A 144 -6.28 17.34 14.25
N GLU A 145 -5.07 16.80 14.47
CA GLU A 145 -3.88 17.10 13.68
C GLU A 145 -3.39 15.83 12.99
N PRO A 146 -3.38 15.79 11.64
CA PRO A 146 -2.91 14.62 10.91
C PRO A 146 -1.39 14.47 11.08
N LYS A 147 -0.96 13.33 11.60
CA LYS A 147 0.48 12.96 11.69
C LYS A 147 1.04 12.35 10.41
N ARG A 148 0.18 12.07 9.43
CA ARG A 148 0.57 11.54 8.11
C ARG A 148 -0.11 12.31 7.00
N PHE A 149 0.65 12.59 5.96
CA PHE A 149 0.21 13.32 4.78
C PHE A 149 0.34 12.39 3.58
N ALA A 150 -0.75 11.70 3.26
CA ALA A 150 -0.79 10.83 2.09
C ALA A 150 -0.50 11.67 0.82
N PRO A 151 0.37 11.17 -0.09
CA PRO A 151 0.70 11.90 -1.30
C PRO A 151 -0.48 11.99 -2.26
N GLN A 152 -0.41 12.96 -3.16
CA GLN A 152 -1.40 13.11 -4.23
C GLN A 152 -1.24 11.97 -5.25
N GLU A 153 0.00 11.60 -5.56
CA GLU A 153 0.36 10.57 -6.52
C GLU A 153 1.36 9.56 -5.92
N LEU A 154 1.05 8.27 -6.11
CA LEU A 154 1.98 7.16 -5.97
C LEU A 154 2.39 6.70 -7.36
N CYS A 155 3.69 6.52 -7.60
CA CYS A 155 4.21 6.08 -8.87
C CYS A 155 5.02 4.78 -8.68
N LEU A 156 4.64 3.71 -9.37
CA LEU A 156 5.46 2.51 -9.46
C LEU A 156 6.40 2.66 -10.67
N ALA A 157 7.68 2.86 -10.39
CA ALA A 157 8.70 3.04 -11.42
C ALA A 157 9.31 1.69 -11.81
N ALA A 158 9.45 1.47 -13.10
CA ALA A 158 10.04 0.27 -13.67
C ALA A 158 10.97 0.65 -14.84
N PRO A 159 11.95 -0.20 -15.20
CA PRO A 159 12.79 0.05 -16.37
C PRO A 159 11.97 0.09 -17.67
N PRO A 160 12.46 0.76 -18.73
CA PRO A 160 11.76 0.83 -20.02
C PRO A 160 11.46 -0.54 -20.67
N SER A 161 12.18 -1.58 -20.29
CA SER A 161 12.01 -2.96 -20.77
C SER A 161 10.89 -3.74 -20.06
N ALA A 162 10.30 -3.19 -18.98
CA ALA A 162 9.25 -3.87 -18.25
C ALA A 162 7.95 -3.95 -19.07
N PRO A 163 7.18 -5.06 -18.94
CA PRO A 163 5.90 -5.21 -19.64
C PRO A 163 4.85 -4.23 -19.08
N GLU A 164 4.51 -3.20 -19.86
CA GLU A 164 3.59 -2.13 -19.46
C GLU A 164 2.20 -2.66 -19.06
N GLU A 165 1.67 -3.66 -19.78
CA GLU A 165 0.35 -4.21 -19.50
C GLU A 165 0.30 -4.94 -18.15
N ASP A 166 1.33 -5.73 -17.81
CA ASP A 166 1.44 -6.40 -16.51
C ASP A 166 1.47 -5.38 -15.36
N LEU A 167 2.25 -4.31 -15.54
CA LEU A 167 2.33 -3.21 -14.58
C LEU A 167 0.97 -2.51 -14.42
N ARG A 168 0.28 -2.23 -15.52
CA ARG A 168 -1.06 -1.62 -15.51
C ARG A 168 -2.07 -2.50 -14.77
N GLN A 169 -2.05 -3.81 -15.01
CA GLN A 169 -2.90 -4.77 -14.31
C GLN A 169 -2.57 -4.85 -12.82
N GLY A 170 -1.28 -4.86 -12.47
CA GLY A 170 -0.83 -4.87 -11.08
C GLY A 170 -1.23 -3.60 -10.32
N VAL A 171 -1.07 -2.42 -10.94
CA VAL A 171 -1.54 -1.15 -10.38
C VAL A 171 -3.05 -1.14 -10.17
N ARG A 172 -3.81 -1.62 -11.16
CA ARG A 172 -5.28 -1.70 -11.03
C ARG A 172 -5.67 -2.61 -9.87
N ALA A 173 -5.03 -3.77 -9.74
CA ALA A 173 -5.26 -4.69 -8.63
C ALA A 173 -4.87 -4.05 -7.29
N ALA A 174 -3.73 -3.34 -7.22
CA ALA A 174 -3.30 -2.62 -6.02
C ALA A 174 -4.29 -1.54 -5.58
N ASP A 175 -4.83 -0.76 -6.50
CA ASP A 175 -5.82 0.28 -6.18
C ASP A 175 -7.09 -0.35 -5.59
N VAL A 176 -7.57 -1.46 -6.17
CA VAL A 176 -8.75 -2.18 -5.66
C VAL A 176 -8.47 -2.78 -4.28
N GLU A 177 -7.40 -3.56 -4.13
CA GLU A 177 -7.07 -4.23 -2.87
C GLU A 177 -6.72 -3.24 -1.77
N GLY A 178 -5.93 -2.21 -2.07
CA GLY A 178 -5.56 -1.19 -1.10
C GLY A 178 -6.77 -0.41 -0.59
N ARG A 179 -7.73 -0.06 -1.47
CA ARG A 179 -8.99 0.57 -1.04
C ARG A 179 -9.87 -0.37 -0.23
N ALA A 180 -9.94 -1.65 -0.60
CA ALA A 180 -10.72 -2.64 0.17
C ALA A 180 -10.14 -2.85 1.57
N VAL A 181 -8.81 -2.97 1.69
CA VAL A 181 -8.12 -3.05 2.98
C VAL A 181 -8.37 -1.77 3.79
N TRP A 182 -8.31 -0.60 3.16
CA TRP A 182 -8.58 0.66 3.84
C TRP A 182 -10.02 0.74 4.36
N LEU A 183 -11.01 0.38 3.56
CA LEU A 183 -12.41 0.32 3.99
C LEU A 183 -12.58 -0.60 5.21
N ALA A 184 -11.99 -1.80 5.19
CA ALA A 184 -12.03 -2.71 6.33
C ALA A 184 -11.39 -2.10 7.58
N ARG A 185 -10.23 -1.43 7.44
CA ARG A 185 -9.55 -0.74 8.54
C ARG A 185 -10.38 0.43 9.07
N GLU A 186 -11.06 1.17 8.21
CA GLU A 186 -11.94 2.27 8.62
C GLU A 186 -13.10 1.73 9.46
N LEU A 187 -13.72 0.62 9.04
CA LEU A 187 -14.80 -0.02 9.79
C LEU A 187 -14.29 -0.53 11.16
N VAL A 188 -13.18 -1.25 11.20
CA VAL A 188 -12.64 -1.81 12.45
C VAL A 188 -12.19 -0.73 13.44
N ASN A 189 -11.59 0.36 12.95
CA ASN A 189 -11.08 1.44 13.80
C ASN A 189 -12.14 2.52 14.11
N SER A 190 -13.34 2.44 13.53
CA SER A 190 -14.43 3.36 13.86
C SER A 190 -14.91 3.09 15.30
N PRO A 191 -15.08 4.13 16.14
CA PRO A 191 -15.55 3.93 17.50
C PRO A 191 -16.98 3.38 17.50
N PRO A 192 -17.38 2.59 18.52
CA PRO A 192 -18.71 2.01 18.58
C PRO A 192 -19.83 3.07 18.68
N SER A 193 -19.51 4.31 19.08
CA SER A 193 -20.46 5.43 19.01
C SER A 193 -20.93 5.72 17.59
N ASP A 194 -20.01 5.60 16.62
CA ASP A 194 -20.17 6.02 15.22
C ASP A 194 -20.42 4.84 14.28
N LEU A 195 -19.94 3.65 14.64
CA LEU A 195 -20.17 2.40 13.91
C LEU A 195 -20.87 1.36 14.81
N TYR A 196 -22.16 1.24 14.56
CA TYR A 196 -23.10 0.32 15.19
C TYR A 196 -23.95 -0.40 14.12
N PRO A 197 -24.75 -1.44 14.47
CA PRO A 197 -25.32 -2.36 13.49
C PRO A 197 -26.00 -1.71 12.28
N GLU A 198 -26.84 -0.70 12.50
CA GLU A 198 -27.50 0.04 11.42
C GLU A 198 -26.51 0.85 10.58
N SER A 199 -25.65 1.66 11.20
CA SER A 199 -24.64 2.42 10.45
C SER A 199 -23.63 1.53 9.70
N PHE A 200 -23.31 0.34 10.23
CA PHE A 200 -22.49 -0.65 9.54
C PHE A 200 -23.20 -1.20 8.31
N ALA A 201 -24.47 -1.58 8.45
CA ALA A 201 -25.28 -2.05 7.34
C ALA A 201 -25.40 -0.99 6.22
N GLU A 202 -25.55 0.27 6.61
CA GLU A 202 -25.56 1.40 5.68
C GLU A 202 -24.24 1.60 4.94
N ARG A 203 -23.09 1.51 5.65
CA ARG A 203 -21.77 1.59 5.01
C ARG A 203 -21.55 0.40 4.07
N ALA A 204 -21.94 -0.81 4.46
CA ALA A 204 -21.84 -2.00 3.62
C ALA A 204 -22.69 -1.88 2.34
N ARG A 205 -23.93 -1.39 2.45
CA ARG A 205 -24.81 -1.12 1.30
C ARG A 205 -24.21 -0.11 0.33
N LYS A 206 -23.65 0.99 0.84
CA LYS A 206 -22.98 2.00 0.01
C LYS A 206 -21.76 1.42 -0.71
N ALA A 207 -20.94 0.64 -0.01
CA ALA A 207 -19.78 -0.03 -0.60
C ALA A 207 -20.19 -1.02 -1.69
N ALA A 208 -21.22 -1.83 -1.45
CA ALA A 208 -21.74 -2.80 -2.42
C ALA A 208 -22.32 -2.13 -3.68
N ALA A 209 -23.12 -1.08 -3.50
CA ALA A 209 -23.70 -0.32 -4.60
C ALA A 209 -22.64 0.30 -5.52
N ALA A 210 -21.52 0.78 -4.96
CA ALA A 210 -20.43 1.38 -5.72
C ALA A 210 -19.75 0.40 -6.70
N VAL A 211 -19.91 -0.91 -6.50
CA VAL A 211 -19.32 -1.96 -7.33
C VAL A 211 -20.36 -2.90 -7.95
N GLY A 212 -21.65 -2.54 -7.89
CA GLY A 212 -22.74 -3.34 -8.47
C GLY A 212 -22.99 -4.68 -7.76
N VAL A 213 -22.61 -4.82 -6.49
CA VAL A 213 -22.91 -6.00 -5.67
C VAL A 213 -24.27 -5.82 -5.02
N ALA A 214 -25.13 -6.85 -5.11
CA ALA A 214 -26.43 -6.82 -4.45
C ALA A 214 -26.27 -6.92 -2.92
N CYS A 215 -27.05 -6.11 -2.19
CA CYS A 215 -26.97 -6.00 -0.74
C CYS A 215 -28.38 -6.02 -0.13
N ASP A 216 -28.70 -7.10 0.57
CA ASP A 216 -29.90 -7.21 1.38
C ASP A 216 -29.55 -6.92 2.85
N ILE A 217 -30.42 -6.20 3.55
CA ILE A 217 -30.27 -5.94 4.98
C ILE A 217 -31.51 -6.48 5.67
N LEU A 218 -31.32 -7.42 6.60
CA LEU A 218 -32.38 -7.90 7.46
C LEU A 218 -32.38 -7.10 8.75
N ASP A 219 -33.53 -6.49 9.07
CA ASP A 219 -33.79 -5.84 10.35
C ASP A 219 -34.24 -6.85 11.42
N GLU A 220 -34.39 -6.37 12.65
CA GLU A 220 -34.80 -7.19 13.80
C GLU A 220 -36.11 -7.98 13.55
N LYS A 221 -37.09 -7.39 12.85
CA LYS A 221 -38.38 -8.05 12.56
C LYS A 221 -38.21 -9.17 11.54
N GLN A 222 -37.40 -8.93 10.51
CA GLN A 222 -37.06 -9.95 9.52
C GLN A 222 -36.25 -11.07 10.16
N LEU A 223 -35.29 -10.76 11.03
CA LEU A 223 -34.51 -11.75 11.79
C LEU A 223 -35.39 -12.62 12.70
N ALA A 224 -36.41 -12.04 13.33
CA ALA A 224 -37.39 -12.79 14.14
C ALA A 224 -38.27 -13.71 13.28
N THR A 225 -38.68 -13.23 12.10
CA THR A 225 -39.46 -14.00 11.12
C THR A 225 -38.67 -15.22 10.62
N GLU A 226 -37.38 -15.02 10.33
CA GLU A 226 -36.43 -16.07 9.93
C GLU A 226 -35.93 -16.94 11.11
N ARG A 227 -36.48 -16.74 12.33
CA ARG A 227 -36.16 -17.51 13.53
C ARG A 227 -34.67 -17.52 13.90
N MET A 228 -33.96 -16.41 13.66
CA MET A 228 -32.53 -16.26 13.97
C MET A 228 -32.27 -15.97 15.47
N GLY A 229 -32.77 -16.86 16.34
CA GLY A 229 -32.81 -16.66 17.80
C GLY A 229 -31.46 -16.47 18.47
N ALA A 230 -30.37 -17.05 17.94
CA ALA A 230 -29.03 -16.86 18.50
C ALA A 230 -28.54 -15.41 18.35
N LEU A 231 -28.73 -14.81 17.16
CA LEU A 231 -28.35 -13.41 16.91
C LEU A 231 -29.21 -12.44 17.72
N LEU A 232 -30.54 -12.68 17.76
CA LEU A 232 -31.48 -11.90 18.55
C LEU A 232 -31.16 -11.96 20.05
N GLY A 233 -30.82 -13.15 20.57
CA GLY A 233 -30.45 -13.35 21.96
C GLY A 233 -29.18 -12.59 22.38
N VAL A 234 -28.21 -12.44 21.48
CA VAL A 234 -27.02 -11.60 21.75
C VAL A 234 -27.38 -10.11 21.74
N ALA A 235 -28.26 -9.69 20.84
CA ALA A 235 -28.59 -8.27 20.64
C ALA A 235 -29.59 -7.69 21.65
N GLN A 236 -30.35 -8.53 22.37
CA GLN A 236 -31.43 -8.11 23.28
C GLN A 236 -30.98 -7.15 24.40
N GLY A 237 -29.68 -7.09 24.71
CA GLY A 237 -29.12 -6.20 25.73
C GLY A 237 -28.74 -4.80 25.24
N SER A 238 -29.01 -4.48 23.97
CA SER A 238 -28.61 -3.23 23.32
C SER A 238 -29.82 -2.44 22.85
N ASP A 239 -29.83 -1.13 23.09
CA ASP A 239 -30.83 -0.20 22.51
C ASP A 239 -30.66 -0.03 20.99
N ARG A 240 -29.54 -0.52 20.44
CA ARG A 240 -29.25 -0.52 19.00
C ARG A 240 -29.60 -1.89 18.42
N PRO A 241 -30.69 -2.01 17.65
CA PRO A 241 -31.20 -3.30 17.17
C PRO A 241 -30.23 -3.96 16.19
N PRO A 242 -30.23 -5.30 16.11
CA PRO A 242 -29.33 -6.03 15.22
C PRO A 242 -29.66 -5.76 13.74
N ARG A 243 -28.65 -5.98 12.89
CA ARG A 243 -28.77 -6.03 11.43
C ARG A 243 -27.96 -7.21 10.92
N LEU A 244 -28.46 -7.89 9.89
CA LEU A 244 -27.68 -8.85 9.11
C LEU A 244 -27.53 -8.34 7.69
N VAL A 245 -26.29 -8.16 7.25
CA VAL A 245 -25.95 -7.76 5.89
C VAL A 245 -25.68 -9.00 5.06
N VAL A 246 -26.38 -9.15 3.93
CA VAL A 246 -26.18 -10.23 2.97
C VAL A 246 -25.71 -9.61 1.66
N LEU A 247 -24.44 -9.84 1.31
CA LEU A 247 -23.87 -9.43 0.03
C LEU A 247 -23.91 -10.58 -0.96
N ARG A 248 -24.42 -10.34 -2.17
CA ARG A 248 -24.51 -11.34 -3.25
C ARG A 248 -23.74 -10.85 -4.47
N TYR A 249 -22.66 -11.53 -4.78
CA TYR A 249 -21.88 -11.32 -6.00
C TYR A 249 -22.22 -12.42 -7.01
N GLN A 250 -22.70 -12.02 -8.19
CA GLN A 250 -22.92 -12.92 -9.33
C GLN A 250 -21.91 -12.54 -10.41
N LYS A 251 -21.13 -13.52 -10.85
CA LYS A 251 -20.07 -13.36 -11.85
C LYS A 251 -20.61 -13.51 -13.26
#